data_AF-A0A7C5WSZ4-F1
#
_entry.id   AF-A0A7C5WSZ4-F1
#
_cell.length_a   1.000
_cell.length_b   1.000
_cell.length_c   1.000
_cell.angle_alpha   90.00
_cell.angle_beta   90.00
_cell.angle_gamma   90.00
#
_symmetry.space_group_name_H-M   'P 1'
#
loop_
_entity.id
_entity.type
_entity.pdbx_description
1 polymer ?
#
loop_
_entity_poly.entity_id
_entity_poly.type
_entity_poly.pdbx_seq_one_letter_code
_entity_poly.pdbx_strand_id
1 'polypeptide(L)'
;MTEASAARIREIPYNYTSYSDREIVIRFLGEDSWQRIEDLRGSRRTGRSARMLFEVLGDMWVIVRNPYVKDDLLKNPRRREALVNALQHRLKQVEDRADGNQTALALLKACTDAVQKFKTDLSEQYQLRQKARRVLGKITASDNIDFSGLARVAHSTDATDWRIA
;
A
#
# COMPACT_ATOMS: atom_id res chain seq x y z
N MET A 1 -14.77 -8.66 36.09
CA MET A 1 -15.18 -7.64 35.08
C MET A 1 -14.00 -7.41 34.16
N THR A 2 -13.94 -8.13 33.05
CA THR A 2 -12.95 -7.90 32.01
C THR A 2 -13.46 -6.73 31.18
N GLU A 3 -12.81 -5.56 31.32
CA GLU A 3 -12.97 -4.47 30.36
C GLU A 3 -12.64 -5.03 28.98
N ALA A 4 -13.66 -5.19 28.14
CA ALA A 4 -13.47 -5.37 26.72
C ALA A 4 -12.75 -4.10 26.26
N SER A 5 -11.42 -4.20 26.09
CA SER A 5 -10.61 -3.25 25.35
C SER A 5 -11.44 -2.78 24.17
N ALA A 6 -11.84 -1.50 24.16
CA ALA A 6 -12.54 -0.90 23.04
C ALA A 6 -11.69 -1.22 21.80
N ALA A 7 -12.13 -2.20 21.02
CA ALA A 7 -11.35 -2.74 19.92
C ALA A 7 -11.01 -1.55 19.04
N ARG A 8 -9.72 -1.15 18.99
CA ARG A 8 -9.27 -0.03 18.17
C ARG A 8 -9.71 -0.32 16.74
N ILE A 9 -10.80 0.33 16.32
CA ILE A 9 -11.35 0.16 14.99
C ILE A 9 -10.28 0.66 14.03
N ARG A 10 -9.70 -0.25 13.24
CA ARG A 10 -8.76 0.10 12.18
C ARG A 10 -9.54 0.81 11.08
N GLU A 11 -9.02 1.94 10.62
CA GLU A 11 -9.60 2.71 9.53
C GLU A 11 -9.00 2.33 8.19
N ILE A 12 -7.73 1.90 8.16
CA ILE A 12 -7.09 1.36 6.97
C ILE A 12 -7.54 -0.10 6.75
N PRO A 13 -8.22 -0.40 5.62
CA PRO A 13 -8.62 -1.76 5.29
C PRO A 13 -7.41 -2.69 5.12
N TYR A 14 -7.63 -3.98 5.34
CA TYR A 14 -6.62 -5.04 5.16
C TYR A 14 -5.35 -4.85 6.01
N ASN A 15 -5.39 -4.00 7.04
CA ASN A 15 -4.29 -3.85 7.98
C ASN A 15 -4.28 -5.02 8.98
N TYR A 16 -3.72 -6.13 8.54
CA TYR A 16 -3.53 -7.33 9.36
C TYR A 16 -2.16 -7.37 10.04
N THR A 17 -1.47 -6.22 10.13
CA THR A 17 -0.10 -6.12 10.66
C THR A 17 -0.09 -5.49 12.06
N SER A 18 1.06 -5.55 12.74
CA SER A 18 1.29 -4.81 13.99
C SER A 18 1.36 -3.29 13.80
N TYR A 19 1.55 -2.81 12.56
CA TYR A 19 1.62 -1.38 12.27
C TYR A 19 0.28 -0.71 12.50
N SER A 20 0.29 0.39 13.25
CA SER A 20 -0.83 1.31 13.40
C SER A 20 -1.15 2.04 12.09
N ASP A 21 -2.36 2.55 11.97
CA ASP A 21 -2.76 3.32 10.78
C ASP A 21 -1.90 4.58 10.61
N ARG A 22 -1.50 5.20 11.74
CA ARG A 22 -0.51 6.30 11.76
C ARG A 22 0.80 5.91 11.10
N GLU A 23 1.38 4.77 11.49
CA GLU A 23 2.65 4.30 10.92
C GLU A 23 2.54 4.02 9.43
N ILE A 24 1.41 3.46 8.97
CA ILE A 24 1.18 3.22 7.54
C ILE A 24 1.07 4.54 6.77
N VAL A 25 0.29 5.50 7.29
CA VAL A 25 0.17 6.84 6.70
C VAL A 25 1.55 7.48 6.58
N ILE A 26 2.34 7.51 7.64
CA ILE A 26 3.66 8.16 7.64
C ILE A 26 4.59 7.50 6.62
N ARG A 27 4.58 6.17 6.51
CA ARG A 27 5.40 5.44 5.55
C ARG A 27 5.08 5.79 4.10
N PHE A 28 3.81 6.02 3.77
CA PHE A 28 3.40 6.35 2.41
C PHE A 28 3.43 7.85 2.12
N LEU A 29 3.00 8.67 3.06
CA LEU A 29 2.63 10.07 2.84
C LEU A 29 3.42 11.07 3.70
N GLY A 30 4.24 10.59 4.64
CA GLY A 30 4.98 11.43 5.59
C GLY A 30 4.16 11.88 6.81
N GLU A 31 4.87 12.48 7.78
CA GLU A 31 4.30 12.96 9.06
C GLU A 31 3.30 14.10 8.85
N ASP A 32 3.59 15.06 7.97
CA ASP A 32 2.71 16.19 7.67
C ASP A 32 1.31 15.73 7.23
N SER A 33 1.24 14.63 6.47
CA SER A 33 -0.03 14.07 6.00
C SER A 33 -0.84 13.46 7.14
N TRP A 34 -0.18 12.88 8.16
CA TRP A 34 -0.86 12.42 9.36
C TRP A 34 -1.47 13.59 10.14
N GLN A 35 -0.73 14.69 10.30
CA GLN A 35 -1.27 15.88 10.96
C GLN A 35 -2.50 16.44 10.23
N ARG A 36 -2.45 16.51 8.89
CA ARG A 36 -3.60 16.94 8.07
C ARG A 36 -4.82 16.03 8.25
N ILE A 37 -4.60 14.72 8.41
CA ILE A 37 -5.69 13.76 8.68
C ILE A 37 -6.34 14.06 10.04
N GLU A 38 -5.53 14.30 11.09
CA GLU A 38 -6.05 14.64 12.41
C GLU A 38 -6.84 15.96 12.39
N ASP A 39 -6.36 16.98 11.67
CA ASP A 39 -7.07 18.24 11.49
C ASP A 39 -8.44 18.03 10.78
N LEU A 40 -8.47 17.16 9.76
CA LEU A 40 -9.69 16.81 9.03
C LEU A 40 -10.66 15.95 9.84
N ARG A 41 -10.18 15.15 10.80
CA ARG A 41 -11.01 14.36 11.73
C ARG A 41 -11.77 15.25 12.71
N GLY A 42 -11.15 16.33 13.17
CA GLY A 42 -11.82 17.36 13.98
C GLY A 42 -12.95 18.06 13.23
N SER A 43 -12.97 17.99 11.90
CA SER A 43 -13.93 18.67 11.02
C SER A 43 -15.07 17.72 10.58
N ARG A 44 -16.28 17.92 11.13
CA ARG A 44 -17.45 17.02 10.95
C ARG A 44 -17.86 16.73 9.51
N ARG A 45 -17.52 17.58 8.55
CA ARG A 45 -17.97 17.49 7.13
C ARG A 45 -16.99 16.71 6.24
N THR A 46 -15.74 16.53 6.66
CA THR A 46 -14.63 15.99 5.84
C THR A 46 -14.20 14.56 6.19
N GLY A 47 -14.74 13.96 7.26
CA GLY A 47 -14.35 12.62 7.71
C GLY A 47 -14.56 11.51 6.66
N ARG A 48 -15.49 11.70 5.70
CA ARG A 48 -15.72 10.73 4.62
C ARG A 48 -14.60 10.73 3.58
N SER A 49 -14.05 11.89 3.24
CA SER A 49 -12.93 12.01 2.30
C SER A 49 -11.65 11.39 2.87
N ALA A 50 -11.39 11.58 4.17
CA ALA A 50 -10.28 10.92 4.86
C ALA A 50 -10.43 9.38 4.84
N ARG A 51 -11.64 8.86 5.08
CA ARG A 51 -11.92 7.42 5.03
C ARG A 51 -11.69 6.80 3.65
N MET A 52 -12.07 7.50 2.58
CA MET A 52 -11.82 7.04 1.21
C MET A 52 -10.32 6.97 0.88
N LEU A 53 -9.52 7.89 1.43
CA LEU A 53 -8.06 7.84 1.27
C LEU A 53 -7.44 6.65 2.00
N PHE A 54 -7.99 6.24 3.15
CA PHE A 54 -7.55 5.01 3.82
C PHE A 54 -7.80 3.76 3.00
N GLU A 55 -8.83 3.71 2.17
CA GLU A 55 -9.05 2.58 1.25
C GLU A 55 -7.93 2.51 0.19
N VAL A 56 -7.49 3.65 -0.35
CA VAL A 56 -6.36 3.71 -1.29
C VAL A 56 -5.08 3.21 -0.60
N LEU A 57 -4.81 3.67 0.62
CA LEU A 57 -3.67 3.22 1.39
C LEU A 57 -3.75 1.73 1.74
N GLY A 58 -4.93 1.21 2.07
CA GLY A 58 -5.14 -0.21 2.37
C GLY A 58 -4.86 -1.11 1.17
N ASP A 59 -5.34 -0.73 -0.01
CA ASP A 59 -5.09 -1.46 -1.26
C ASP A 59 -3.59 -1.46 -1.62
N MET A 60 -2.90 -0.33 -1.42
CA MET A 60 -1.44 -0.28 -1.60
C MET A 60 -0.71 -1.12 -0.55
N TRP A 61 -1.13 -1.03 0.71
CA TRP A 61 -0.49 -1.69 1.84
C TRP A 61 -0.53 -3.21 1.71
N VAL A 62 -1.69 -3.78 1.36
CA VAL A 62 -1.81 -5.24 1.18
C VAL A 62 -0.85 -5.75 0.11
N ILE A 63 -0.62 -4.99 -0.97
CA ILE A 63 0.30 -5.38 -2.05
C ILE A 63 1.76 -5.24 -1.62
N VAL A 64 2.10 -4.18 -0.89
CA VAL A 64 3.46 -3.98 -0.39
C VAL A 64 3.87 -5.14 0.54
N ARG A 65 2.94 -5.59 1.38
CA ARG A 65 3.20 -6.61 2.41
C ARG A 65 2.98 -8.04 1.93
N ASN A 66 2.13 -8.26 0.92
CA ASN A 66 1.80 -9.59 0.42
C ASN A 66 2.64 -9.94 -0.82
N PRO A 67 3.68 -10.78 -0.68
CA PRO A 67 4.53 -11.12 -1.80
C PRO A 67 3.83 -11.98 -2.85
N TYR A 68 2.81 -12.76 -2.48
CA TYR A 68 2.04 -13.56 -3.43
C TYR A 68 1.21 -12.66 -4.35
N VAL A 69 0.49 -11.69 -3.77
CA VAL A 69 -0.27 -10.70 -4.54
C VAL A 69 0.67 -9.81 -5.36
N LYS A 70 1.78 -9.36 -4.76
CA LYS A 70 2.79 -8.57 -5.48
C LYS A 70 3.36 -9.33 -6.67
N ASP A 71 3.70 -10.60 -6.49
CA ASP A 71 4.25 -11.43 -7.57
C ASP A 71 3.25 -11.66 -8.70
N ASP A 72 1.97 -11.87 -8.38
CA ASP A 72 0.91 -11.94 -9.38
C ASP A 72 0.82 -10.65 -10.20
N LEU A 73 0.83 -9.49 -9.53
CA LEU A 73 0.81 -8.17 -10.19
C LEU A 73 2.06 -7.93 -11.06
N LEU A 74 3.24 -8.38 -10.61
CA LEU A 74 4.48 -8.24 -11.39
C LEU A 74 4.47 -9.13 -12.64
N LYS A 75 3.81 -10.29 -12.59
CA LYS A 75 3.69 -11.21 -13.74
C LYS A 75 2.56 -10.79 -14.70
N ASN A 76 1.55 -10.08 -14.22
CA ASN A 76 0.37 -9.72 -15.01
C ASN A 76 0.23 -8.19 -15.19
N PRO A 77 0.73 -7.62 -16.31
CA PRO A 77 0.69 -6.18 -16.55
C PRO A 77 -0.74 -5.63 -16.62
N ARG A 78 -1.71 -6.41 -17.13
CA ARG A 78 -3.12 -6.00 -17.19
C ARG A 78 -3.72 -5.86 -15.80
N ARG A 79 -3.45 -6.79 -14.88
CA ARG A 79 -3.90 -6.68 -13.48
C ARG A 79 -3.27 -5.48 -12.78
N ARG A 80 -1.97 -5.24 -13.01
CA ARG A 80 -1.27 -4.06 -12.47
C ARG A 80 -1.89 -2.76 -12.96
N GLU A 81 -2.19 -2.64 -14.25
CA GLU A 81 -2.86 -1.45 -14.81
C GLU A 81 -4.28 -1.29 -14.27
N ALA A 82 -5.06 -2.37 -14.19
CA ALA A 82 -6.40 -2.34 -13.63
C ALA A 82 -6.43 -1.84 -12.18
N LEU A 83 -5.49 -2.31 -11.35
CA LEU A 83 -5.32 -1.82 -9.98
C LEU A 83 -4.99 -0.31 -9.95
N VAL A 84 -3.97 0.12 -10.70
CA VAL A 84 -3.55 1.53 -10.72
C VAL A 84 -4.69 2.43 -11.17
N ASN A 85 -5.43 2.03 -12.20
CA ASN A 85 -6.61 2.76 -12.69
C ASN A 85 -7.71 2.83 -11.62
N ALA A 86 -7.93 1.74 -10.88
CA ALA A 86 -8.89 1.72 -9.78
C ALA A 86 -8.48 2.69 -8.65
N LEU A 87 -7.20 2.74 -8.27
CA LEU A 87 -6.68 3.68 -7.27
C LEU A 87 -6.85 5.13 -7.74
N GLN A 88 -6.47 5.43 -8.99
CA GLN A 88 -6.63 6.76 -9.58
C GLN A 88 -8.10 7.19 -9.65
N HIS A 89 -9.00 6.28 -10.01
CA HIS A 89 -10.43 6.55 -10.02
C HIS A 89 -10.97 6.87 -8.62
N ARG A 90 -10.51 6.17 -7.57
CA ARG A 90 -10.88 6.52 -6.18
C ARG A 90 -10.33 7.88 -5.77
N LEU A 91 -9.10 8.22 -6.14
CA LEU A 91 -8.53 9.54 -5.86
C LEU A 91 -9.36 10.66 -6.52
N LYS A 92 -9.78 10.49 -7.77
CA LYS A 92 -10.67 11.44 -8.46
C LYS A 92 -12.00 11.63 -7.72
N GLN A 93 -12.59 10.54 -7.23
CA GLN A 93 -13.81 10.62 -6.42
C GLN A 93 -13.63 11.34 -5.08
N VAL A 94 -12.41 11.35 -4.52
CA VAL A 94 -12.07 12.14 -3.34
C VAL A 94 -11.90 13.61 -3.70
N GLU A 95 -11.27 13.90 -4.85
CA GLU A 95 -11.14 15.25 -5.41
C GLU A 95 -12.49 15.94 -5.56
N ASP A 96 -13.44 15.28 -6.23
CA ASP A 96 -14.80 15.80 -6.46
C ASP A 96 -15.53 16.11 -5.13
N ARG A 97 -15.18 15.41 -4.05
CA ARG A 97 -15.78 15.57 -2.72
C ARG A 97 -15.01 16.50 -1.80
N ALA A 98 -13.79 16.91 -2.18
CA ALA A 98 -12.99 17.81 -1.37
C ALA A 98 -13.62 19.21 -1.29
N ASP A 99 -14.48 19.58 -2.25
CA ASP A 99 -15.28 20.82 -2.24
C ASP A 99 -14.43 22.06 -1.97
N GLY A 100 -13.23 22.12 -2.57
CA GLY A 100 -12.28 23.23 -2.41
C GLY A 100 -11.51 23.26 -1.08
N ASN A 101 -11.67 22.27 -0.20
CA ASN A 101 -10.92 22.20 1.06
C ASN A 101 -9.42 22.00 0.79
N GLN A 102 -8.62 23.04 1.05
CA GLN A 102 -7.19 23.06 0.78
C GLN A 102 -6.41 21.96 1.53
N THR A 103 -6.80 21.64 2.77
CA THR A 103 -6.18 20.58 3.55
C THR A 103 -6.45 19.21 2.93
N ALA A 104 -7.69 18.97 2.49
CA ALA A 104 -8.06 17.72 1.80
C ALA A 104 -7.38 17.60 0.43
N LEU A 105 -7.26 18.69 -0.33
CA LEU A 105 -6.56 18.71 -1.62
C LEU A 105 -5.06 18.48 -1.46
N ALA A 106 -4.43 19.04 -0.42
CA ALA A 106 -3.02 18.78 -0.12
C ALA A 106 -2.78 17.31 0.23
N LEU A 107 -3.66 16.71 1.03
CA LEU A 107 -3.58 15.28 1.37
C LEU A 107 -3.85 14.40 0.14
N LEU A 108 -4.83 14.76 -0.69
CA LEU A 108 -5.10 14.10 -1.97
C LEU A 108 -3.86 14.11 -2.87
N LYS A 109 -3.16 15.25 -2.97
CA LYS A 109 -1.92 15.35 -3.75
C LYS A 109 -0.86 14.38 -3.23
N ALA A 110 -0.63 14.34 -1.91
CA ALA A 110 0.31 13.38 -1.32
C ALA A 110 -0.06 11.93 -1.64
N CYS A 111 -1.35 11.58 -1.58
CA CYS A 111 -1.83 10.25 -1.96
C CYS A 111 -1.62 9.96 -3.46
N THR A 112 -1.87 10.93 -4.34
CA THR A 112 -1.62 10.82 -5.78
C THR A 112 -0.14 10.56 -6.07
N ASP A 113 0.75 11.31 -5.42
CA ASP A 113 2.20 11.13 -5.56
C ASP A 113 2.63 9.73 -5.05
N ALA A 114 2.04 9.26 -3.96
CA ALA A 114 2.29 7.92 -3.43
C ALA A 114 1.80 6.81 -4.37
N VAL A 115 0.62 6.96 -5.00
CA VAL A 115 0.12 6.01 -6.01
C VAL A 115 1.03 6.00 -7.24
N GLN A 116 1.51 7.16 -7.67
CA GLN A 116 2.43 7.25 -8.81
C GLN A 116 3.77 6.60 -8.49
N LYS A 117 4.32 6.84 -7.30
CA LYS A 117 5.53 6.15 -6.82
C LYS A 117 5.33 4.64 -6.76
N PHE A 118 4.22 4.18 -6.20
CA PHE A 118 3.87 2.77 -6.12
C PHE A 118 3.80 2.09 -7.50
N LYS A 119 3.20 2.77 -8.50
CA LYS A 119 3.19 2.30 -9.89
C LYS A 119 4.62 2.16 -10.44
N THR A 120 5.46 3.17 -10.24
CA THR A 120 6.87 3.17 -10.68
C THR A 120 7.64 2.03 -10.02
N ASP A 121 7.53 1.89 -8.69
CA ASP A 121 8.20 0.85 -7.91
C ASP A 121 7.84 -0.56 -8.42
N LEU A 122 6.57 -0.83 -8.74
CA LEU A 122 6.17 -2.12 -9.32
C LEU A 122 6.84 -2.37 -10.68
N SER A 123 6.97 -1.35 -11.51
CA SER A 123 7.67 -1.48 -12.80
C SER A 123 9.16 -1.72 -12.60
N GLU A 124 9.82 -0.93 -11.76
CA GLU A 124 11.25 -1.03 -11.47
C GLU A 124 11.60 -2.38 -10.83
N GLN A 125 10.78 -2.87 -9.90
CA GLN A 125 10.96 -4.19 -9.28
C GLN A 125 10.90 -5.32 -10.32
N TYR A 126 9.98 -5.23 -11.28
CA TYR A 126 9.93 -6.19 -12.38
C TYR A 126 11.22 -6.16 -13.21
N GLN A 127 11.67 -4.96 -13.61
CA GLN A 127 12.89 -4.81 -14.41
C GLN A 127 14.14 -5.29 -13.65
N LEU A 128 14.22 -5.00 -12.36
CA LEU A 128 15.32 -5.45 -11.50
C LEU A 128 15.38 -6.97 -11.41
N ARG A 129 14.23 -7.65 -11.26
CA ARG A 129 14.17 -9.13 -11.26
C ARG A 129 14.64 -9.72 -12.58
N GLN A 130 14.25 -9.13 -13.72
CA GLN A 130 14.73 -9.58 -15.04
C GLN A 130 16.24 -9.38 -15.19
N LYS A 131 16.75 -8.21 -14.79
CA LYS A 131 18.19 -7.92 -14.79
C LYS A 131 18.96 -8.89 -13.90
N ALA A 132 18.47 -9.15 -12.70
CA ALA A 132 19.10 -10.07 -11.75
C ALA A 132 19.17 -11.49 -12.32
N ARG A 133 18.09 -12.02 -12.89
CA ARG A 133 18.10 -13.33 -13.57
C ARG A 133 19.12 -13.38 -14.71
N ARG A 134 19.18 -12.34 -15.55
CA ARG A 134 20.11 -12.28 -16.68
C ARG A 134 21.57 -12.26 -16.25
N VAL A 135 21.89 -11.53 -15.17
CA VAL A 135 23.27 -11.37 -14.70
C VAL A 135 23.71 -12.59 -13.89
N LEU A 136 22.91 -13.00 -12.90
CA LEU A 136 23.24 -14.11 -12.02
C LEU A 136 23.14 -15.47 -12.72
N GLY A 137 22.25 -15.63 -13.70
CA GLY A 137 22.11 -16.86 -14.48
C GLY A 137 23.35 -17.21 -15.32
N LYS A 138 24.34 -16.32 -15.40
CA LYS A 138 25.65 -16.61 -16.01
C LYS A 138 26.60 -17.38 -15.08
N ILE A 139 26.35 -17.34 -13.77
CA ILE A 139 27.26 -17.85 -12.73
C ILE A 139 26.58 -18.84 -11.77
N THR A 140 25.26 -19.01 -11.86
CA THR A 140 24.51 -19.98 -11.06
C THR A 140 23.33 -20.55 -11.85
N ALA A 141 22.81 -21.70 -11.42
CA ALA A 141 21.60 -22.30 -12.00
C ALA A 141 20.37 -21.39 -11.82
N SER A 142 19.40 -21.48 -12.74
CA SER A 142 18.18 -20.67 -12.70
C SER A 142 17.41 -20.78 -11.39
N ASP A 143 17.39 -21.99 -10.83
CA ASP A 143 16.58 -22.34 -9.67
C ASP A 143 17.15 -21.73 -8.37
N ASN A 144 18.42 -21.31 -8.40
CA ASN A 144 19.04 -20.55 -7.30
C ASN A 144 18.64 -19.07 -7.31
N ILE A 145 17.85 -18.62 -8.30
CA ILE A 145 17.41 -17.22 -8.45
C ILE A 145 15.89 -17.16 -8.30
N ASP A 146 15.41 -17.41 -7.07
CA ASP A 146 13.98 -17.38 -6.77
C ASP A 146 13.56 -16.06 -6.09
N PHE A 147 12.57 -15.40 -6.70
CA PHE A 147 11.92 -14.20 -6.17
C PHE A 147 10.46 -14.45 -5.79
N SER A 148 10.03 -15.72 -5.80
CA SER A 148 8.67 -16.15 -5.48
C SER A 148 8.26 -15.72 -4.08
N GLY A 149 6.95 -15.57 -3.88
CA GLY A 149 6.41 -15.31 -2.55
C GLY A 149 6.87 -16.32 -1.52
N LEU A 150 6.92 -17.60 -1.88
CA LEU A 150 7.41 -18.69 -1.03
C LEU A 150 8.86 -18.45 -0.60
N ALA A 151 9.77 -18.19 -1.55
CA ALA A 151 11.17 -17.92 -1.23
C ALA A 151 11.32 -16.67 -0.34
N ARG A 152 10.49 -15.64 -0.55
CA ARG A 152 10.54 -14.41 0.25
C ARG A 152 10.02 -14.57 1.68
N VAL A 153 9.14 -15.54 1.94
CA VAL A 153 8.61 -15.82 3.29
C VAL A 153 9.20 -17.09 3.92
N ALA A 154 10.20 -17.72 3.29
CA ALA A 154 10.79 -18.96 3.80
C ALA A 154 11.42 -18.83 5.20
N HIS A 155 11.71 -17.61 5.64
CA HIS A 155 12.20 -17.31 6.98
C HIS A 155 11.08 -17.24 8.04
N SER A 156 9.81 -17.18 7.62
CA SER A 156 8.66 -17.15 8.51
C SER A 156 8.41 -18.54 9.09
N THR A 157 8.24 -18.61 10.41
CA THR A 157 7.94 -19.86 11.13
C THR A 157 6.45 -20.17 11.22
N ASP A 158 5.59 -19.16 11.03
CA ASP A 158 4.14 -19.31 10.98
C ASP A 158 3.70 -19.56 9.52
N ALA A 159 3.08 -20.72 9.28
CA ALA A 159 2.59 -21.13 7.97
C ALA A 159 1.53 -20.19 7.38
N THR A 160 0.91 -19.34 8.21
CA THR A 160 -0.10 -18.36 7.79
C THR A 160 0.46 -16.95 7.62
N ASP A 161 1.69 -16.69 8.09
CA ASP A 161 2.28 -15.36 8.00
C ASP A 161 2.98 -15.16 6.65
N TRP A 162 2.18 -14.66 5.70
CA TRP A 162 2.64 -14.24 4.39
C TRP A 162 3.30 -12.85 4.39
N ARG A 163 3.27 -12.14 5.53
CA ARG A 163 3.66 -10.73 5.58
C ARG A 163 5.18 -10.62 5.62
N ILE A 164 5.75 -9.81 4.76
CA ILE A 164 7.19 -9.53 4.79
C ILE A 164 7.43 -8.21 5.51
N ALA A 165 8.37 -8.20 6.47
CA ALA A 165 8.83 -7.02 7.22
C ALA A 165 9.26 -5.85 6.34
#